data_AF-A0A6I3EIQ7-F1
#
_entry.id   AF-A0A6I3EIQ7-F1
#
_cell.length_a   1.000
_cell.length_b   1.000
_cell.length_c   1.000
_cell.angle_alpha   90.00
_cell.angle_beta   90.00
_cell.angle_gamma   90.00
#
_symmetry.space_group_name_H-M   'P 1'
#
loop_
_entity.id
_entity.type
_entity.pdbx_description
1 polymer ?
#
loop_
_entity_poly.entity_id
_entity_poly.type
_entity_poly.pdbx_seq_one_letter_code
_entity_poly.pdbx_strand_id
1 'polypeptide(L)'
;MIIMANNFRYVDSCRLCTSTDLENVLTLRPSPLGDQYLPIGGSAKSANLIPFGISRCNACNNFQTETVVDREHYRHCLTRPAAVNRVLAQSYCDSVPKLIEMVDLVPEDLVLEIGSNDGDFVSAFVEMGFRCLGVDPALNLVESAEKRGVSTLVDFFDRKLGREIASKHGKAKVVIANFVVANVDDLDDFMAGVVEVLAFDGVLTIETNSVTDIVSELLVETLVHEHLSYFSVVALTSFLDRHGLELFDVQRMPSKGGSIRCSIQHRGAMFKVGQSVSDAKALEHSSGLFLSSSWGKLSSAFAHARFSAIKFCERKFADGIVGYGTSDGATIFIYQLGIGEYLKALIDDDPYRQNLESPGFGIPTVSREEIFTDPLKAKTCLIFAPQYVKKIIDKNASARDSGVVFAKVWPNIQLILG
;
A
#
# COMPACT_ATOMS: atom_id res chain seq x y z
N MET A 1 11.99 26.36 2.54
CA MET A 1 12.26 24.96 2.18
C MET A 1 13.42 24.49 3.05
N ILE A 2 13.11 23.96 4.23
CA ILE A 2 14.13 23.43 5.14
C ILE A 2 14.39 22.01 4.68
N ILE A 3 15.54 21.77 4.06
CA ILE A 3 16.04 20.43 3.79
C ILE A 3 16.43 19.85 5.16
N MET A 4 15.53 19.09 5.78
CA MET A 4 15.79 18.46 7.07
C MET A 4 16.69 17.23 6.90
N ALA A 5 17.75 17.20 7.70
CA ALA A 5 18.67 16.08 7.84
C ALA A 5 17.96 14.90 8.52
N ASN A 6 18.01 13.72 7.90
CA ASN A 6 17.56 12.41 8.41
C ASN A 6 16.15 12.38 9.07
N ASN A 7 15.09 12.45 8.26
CA ASN A 7 13.70 12.34 8.72
C ASN A 7 13.23 10.88 8.94
N PHE A 8 13.93 10.10 9.76
CA PHE A 8 13.40 8.83 10.26
C PHE A 8 13.86 8.56 11.70
N ARG A 9 13.08 7.75 12.41
CA ARG A 9 13.42 7.22 13.75
C ARG A 9 13.44 5.71 13.72
N TYR A 10 14.25 5.10 14.58
CA TYR A 10 14.18 3.67 14.84
C TYR A 10 13.01 3.32 15.77
N VAL A 11 12.52 2.09 15.66
CA VAL A 11 11.46 1.53 16.48
C VAL A 11 12.04 0.43 17.36
N ASP A 12 11.87 0.55 18.67
CA ASP A 12 12.38 -0.36 19.70
C ASP A 12 11.28 -1.19 20.40
N SER A 13 10.01 -0.90 20.12
CA SER A 13 8.85 -1.63 20.65
C SER A 13 7.82 -1.99 19.59
N CYS A 14 7.07 -3.07 19.81
CA CYS A 14 5.96 -3.49 18.95
C CYS A 14 4.83 -2.45 18.94
N ARG A 15 4.39 -2.03 17.75
CA ARG A 15 3.29 -1.05 17.59
C ARG A 15 1.95 -1.52 18.11
N LEU A 16 1.75 -2.84 18.23
CA LEU A 16 0.50 -3.40 18.73
C LEU A 16 0.51 -3.66 20.23
N CYS A 17 1.60 -4.21 20.77
CA CYS A 17 1.62 -4.72 22.15
C CYS A 17 2.73 -4.15 23.03
N THR A 18 3.48 -3.16 22.53
CA THR A 18 4.57 -2.45 23.22
C THR A 18 5.74 -3.31 23.73
N SER A 19 5.72 -4.62 23.49
CA SER A 19 6.85 -5.52 23.76
C SER A 19 8.10 -5.08 22.99
N THR A 20 9.25 -5.11 23.66
CA THR A 20 10.57 -4.88 23.08
C THR A 20 11.22 -6.16 22.54
N ASP A 21 10.55 -7.31 22.66
CA ASP A 21 11.02 -8.60 22.14
C ASP A 21 10.73 -8.69 20.63
N LEU A 22 11.63 -8.07 19.86
CA LEU A 22 11.60 -7.96 18.41
C LEU A 22 12.75 -8.75 17.78
N GLU A 23 12.44 -9.59 16.80
CA GLU A 23 13.38 -10.37 16.00
C GLU A 23 13.42 -9.83 14.56
N ASN A 24 14.59 -9.40 14.07
CA ASN A 24 14.75 -9.07 12.65
C ASN A 24 14.58 -10.33 11.79
N VAL A 25 13.58 -10.32 10.90
CA VAL A 25 13.30 -11.45 9.99
C VAL A 25 13.72 -11.17 8.55
N LEU A 26 13.89 -9.90 8.18
CA LEU A 26 14.33 -9.48 6.86
C LEU A 26 15.10 -8.17 6.96
N THR A 27 16.27 -8.11 6.31
CA THR A 27 17.01 -6.86 6.11
C THR A 27 17.10 -6.58 4.61
N LEU A 28 16.64 -5.41 4.22
CA LEU A 28 16.67 -4.91 2.84
C LEU A 28 17.74 -3.82 2.72
N ARG A 29 18.18 -3.55 1.48
CA ARG A 29 19.08 -2.43 1.20
C ARG A 29 18.37 -1.12 1.55
N PRO A 30 19.07 -0.10 2.08
CA PRO A 30 18.49 1.22 2.25
C PRO A 30 17.95 1.78 0.93
N SER A 31 16.81 2.44 1.00
CA SER A 31 16.14 3.11 -0.12
C SER A 31 15.52 4.42 0.36
N PRO A 32 15.25 5.39 -0.51
CA PRO A 32 14.48 6.54 -0.14
C PRO A 32 13.00 6.17 0.04
N LEU A 33 12.22 7.14 0.53
CA LEU A 33 10.78 7.05 0.58
C LEU A 33 10.21 6.87 -0.83
N GLY A 34 9.30 5.90 -0.99
CA GLY A 34 8.90 5.39 -2.28
C GLY A 34 8.18 6.41 -3.14
N ASP A 35 7.27 7.16 -2.53
CA ASP A 35 6.36 8.08 -3.23
C ASP A 35 6.88 9.52 -3.38
N GLN A 36 8.13 9.80 -2.99
CA GLN A 36 8.68 11.16 -2.92
C GLN A 36 9.26 11.64 -4.26
N TYR A 37 8.45 11.62 -5.31
CA TYR A 37 8.82 12.18 -6.61
C TYR A 37 8.80 13.70 -6.57
N LEU A 38 9.82 14.35 -7.14
CA LEU A 38 9.94 15.81 -7.15
C LEU A 38 9.90 16.36 -8.58
N PRO A 39 9.49 17.61 -8.79
CA PRO A 39 9.62 18.26 -10.10
C PRO A 39 11.05 18.19 -10.62
N ILE A 40 11.23 18.15 -11.94
CA ILE A 40 12.56 18.13 -12.57
C ILE A 40 13.42 19.28 -12.04
N GLY A 41 14.62 18.95 -11.54
CA GLY A 41 15.54 19.91 -10.92
C GLY A 41 15.28 20.18 -9.43
N GLY A 42 14.27 19.54 -8.83
CA GLY A 42 13.87 19.66 -7.43
C GLY A 42 14.78 18.94 -6.42
N SER A 43 16.04 18.66 -6.79
CA SER A 43 17.02 17.94 -5.94
C SER A 43 16.60 16.51 -5.54
N ALA A 44 15.86 15.79 -6.40
CA ALA A 44 15.48 14.39 -6.16
C ALA A 44 16.70 13.49 -5.83
N LYS A 45 17.86 13.79 -6.42
CA LYS A 45 19.13 13.08 -6.16
C LYS A 45 19.69 13.21 -4.74
N SER A 46 19.15 14.14 -3.95
CA SER A 46 19.53 14.37 -2.56
C SER A 46 18.62 13.66 -1.57
N ALA A 47 17.73 12.77 -2.03
CA ALA A 47 16.85 12.00 -1.14
C ALA A 47 17.66 11.15 -0.16
N ASN A 48 17.22 11.13 1.10
CA ASN A 48 17.85 10.33 2.15
C ASN A 48 17.62 8.84 1.89
N LEU A 49 18.64 8.00 2.12
CA LEU A 49 18.47 6.56 2.14
C LEU A 49 18.10 6.12 3.55
N ILE A 50 16.93 5.51 3.68
CA ILE A 50 16.37 5.06 4.96
C ILE A 50 16.71 3.58 5.13
N PRO A 51 17.32 3.18 6.26
CA PRO A 51 17.51 1.77 6.60
C PRO A 51 16.19 1.02 6.60
N PHE A 52 16.15 -0.16 6.01
CA PHE A 52 14.91 -0.91 5.85
C PHE A 52 15.04 -2.35 6.35
N GLY A 53 14.38 -2.64 7.46
CA GLY A 53 14.30 -3.96 8.04
C GLY A 53 12.88 -4.26 8.50
N ILE A 54 12.51 -5.54 8.47
CA ILE A 54 11.25 -6.05 9.00
C ILE A 54 11.56 -6.88 10.23
N SER A 55 10.93 -6.51 11.33
CA SER A 55 11.00 -7.21 12.60
C SER A 55 9.68 -7.91 12.92
N ARG A 56 9.76 -9.10 13.51
CA ARG A 56 8.64 -9.82 14.11
C ARG A 56 8.65 -9.61 15.62
N CYS A 57 7.49 -9.28 16.18
CA CYS A 57 7.31 -9.29 17.63
C CYS A 57 7.06 -10.73 18.13
N ASN A 58 7.92 -11.24 19.00
CA ASN A 58 7.78 -12.58 19.57
C ASN A 58 6.63 -12.70 20.58
N ALA A 59 6.16 -11.58 21.13
CA ALA A 59 5.05 -11.57 22.08
C ALA A 59 3.66 -11.67 21.42
N CYS A 60 3.44 -11.00 20.29
CA CYS A 60 2.12 -10.96 19.64
C CYS A 60 2.09 -11.44 18.19
N ASN A 61 3.24 -11.78 17.60
CA ASN A 61 3.39 -12.16 16.19
C ASN A 61 2.99 -11.08 15.18
N ASN A 62 3.10 -9.80 15.53
CA ASN A 62 3.04 -8.71 14.55
C ASN A 62 4.35 -8.62 13.78
N PHE A 63 4.29 -8.21 12.51
CA PHE A 63 5.47 -7.85 11.73
C PHE A 63 5.44 -6.35 11.46
N GLN A 64 6.60 -5.71 11.45
CA GLN A 64 6.66 -4.25 11.37
C GLN A 64 8.00 -3.75 10.86
N THR A 65 8.02 -2.52 10.34
CA THR A 65 9.27 -1.86 9.97
C THR A 65 10.07 -1.45 11.20
N GLU A 66 11.40 -1.49 11.09
CA GLU A 66 12.35 -1.04 12.13
C GLU A 66 12.56 0.48 12.14
N THR A 67 12.09 1.16 11.10
CA THR A 67 12.18 2.61 10.95
C THR A 67 10.82 3.20 10.64
N VAL A 68 10.61 4.43 11.11
CA VAL A 68 9.42 5.25 10.83
C VAL A 68 9.88 6.56 10.25
N VAL A 69 9.26 6.95 9.14
CA VAL A 69 9.39 8.29 8.57
C VAL A 69 8.31 9.22 9.12
N ASP A 70 8.55 10.52 9.06
CA ASP A 70 7.55 11.53 9.44
C ASP A 70 6.28 11.40 8.58
N ARG A 71 5.12 11.24 9.22
CA ARG A 71 3.81 11.06 8.56
C ARG A 71 3.42 12.24 7.66
N GLU A 72 4.00 13.42 7.85
CA GLU A 72 3.69 14.60 7.03
C GLU A 72 3.93 14.38 5.52
N HIS A 73 4.73 13.39 5.14
CA HIS A 73 4.89 13.01 3.73
C HIS A 73 3.56 12.63 3.05
N TYR A 74 2.58 12.07 3.79
CA TYR A 74 1.28 11.69 3.24
C TYR A 74 0.47 12.89 2.73
N ARG A 75 0.74 14.11 3.21
CA ARG A 75 0.10 15.33 2.69
C ARG A 75 0.46 15.64 1.23
N HIS A 76 1.52 15.01 0.73
CA HIS A 76 2.02 15.15 -0.64
C HIS A 76 1.84 13.85 -1.44
N CYS A 77 0.93 12.97 -1.01
CA CYS A 77 0.66 11.71 -1.68
C CYS A 77 0.28 11.95 -3.15
N LEU A 78 0.95 11.25 -4.06
CA LEU A 78 0.68 11.30 -5.49
C LEU A 78 -0.08 10.05 -5.97
N THR A 79 -0.24 9.06 -5.09
CA THR A 79 -0.79 7.74 -5.44
C THR A 79 -2.30 7.81 -5.58
N ARG A 80 -2.82 7.43 -6.76
CA ARG A 80 -4.26 7.38 -7.07
C ARG A 80 -4.61 6.06 -7.75
N PRO A 81 -4.80 4.98 -6.96
CA PRO A 81 -4.93 3.63 -7.51
C PRO A 81 -6.13 3.47 -8.46
N ALA A 82 -7.25 4.13 -8.16
CA ALA A 82 -8.47 4.07 -8.97
C ALA A 82 -8.28 4.66 -10.38
N ALA A 83 -7.46 5.71 -10.52
CA ALA A 83 -7.19 6.35 -11.79
C ALA A 83 -6.53 5.41 -12.83
N VAL A 84 -5.73 4.44 -12.35
CA VAL A 84 -4.93 3.54 -13.21
C VAL A 84 -5.35 2.07 -13.12
N ASN A 85 -6.10 1.69 -12.08
CA ASN A 85 -6.57 0.32 -11.82
C ASN A 85 -8.10 0.23 -11.60
N ARG A 86 -8.84 0.27 -12.71
CA ARG A 86 -10.30 0.09 -12.74
C ARG A 86 -10.80 -1.24 -12.15
N VAL A 87 -10.00 -2.30 -12.17
CA VAL A 87 -10.40 -3.60 -11.60
C VAL A 87 -10.44 -3.53 -10.08
N LEU A 88 -9.44 -2.88 -9.48
CA LEU A 88 -9.42 -2.63 -8.04
C LEU A 88 -10.59 -1.74 -7.63
N ALA A 89 -10.79 -0.62 -8.32
CA ALA A 89 -11.92 0.28 -8.10
C ALA A 89 -13.26 -0.46 -8.15
N GLN A 90 -13.50 -1.24 -9.22
CA GLN A 90 -14.73 -2.01 -9.37
C GLN A 90 -14.92 -3.04 -8.24
N SER A 91 -13.86 -3.73 -7.82
CA SER A 91 -13.95 -4.72 -6.74
C SER A 91 -14.40 -4.12 -5.40
N TYR A 92 -14.09 -2.84 -5.18
CA TYR A 92 -14.58 -2.12 -4.02
C TYR A 92 -16.07 -1.79 -4.16
N CYS A 93 -16.49 -1.21 -5.29
CA CYS A 93 -17.90 -0.95 -5.58
C CYS A 93 -18.76 -2.23 -5.45
N ASP A 94 -18.28 -3.36 -5.94
CA ASP A 94 -18.97 -4.65 -5.88
C ASP A 94 -19.18 -5.17 -4.44
N SER A 95 -18.44 -4.62 -3.47
CA SER A 95 -18.58 -4.97 -2.05
C SER A 95 -19.58 -4.10 -1.28
N VAL A 96 -19.98 -2.95 -1.82
CA VAL A 96 -20.91 -2.01 -1.18
C VAL A 96 -22.27 -2.64 -0.85
N PRO A 97 -22.94 -3.38 -1.77
CA PRO A 97 -24.23 -3.99 -1.46
C PRO A 97 -24.20 -4.94 -0.26
N LYS A 98 -23.10 -5.69 -0.11
CA LYS A 98 -22.92 -6.61 1.03
C LYS A 98 -22.78 -5.85 2.35
N LEU A 99 -22.11 -4.71 2.35
CA LEU A 99 -21.98 -3.87 3.55
C LEU A 99 -23.31 -3.24 3.94
N ILE A 100 -24.08 -2.78 2.94
CA ILE A 100 -25.44 -2.24 3.14
C ILE A 100 -26.32 -3.30 3.80
N GLU A 101 -26.36 -4.51 3.24
CA GLU A 101 -27.15 -5.63 3.77
C GLU A 101 -26.68 -6.06 5.16
N MET A 102 -25.36 -6.09 5.40
CA MET A 102 -24.78 -6.58 6.65
C MET A 102 -25.26 -5.79 7.88
N VAL A 103 -25.41 -4.46 7.75
CA VAL A 103 -25.76 -3.58 8.88
C VAL A 103 -27.13 -2.94 8.75
N ASP A 104 -27.95 -3.38 7.79
CA ASP A 104 -29.24 -2.77 7.44
C ASP A 104 -29.10 -1.24 7.22
N LEU A 105 -28.10 -0.83 6.43
CA LEU A 105 -27.73 0.58 6.26
C LEU A 105 -28.87 1.39 5.63
N VAL A 106 -29.23 2.52 6.25
CA VAL A 106 -30.23 3.47 5.72
C VAL A 106 -29.59 4.81 5.30
N PRO A 107 -30.22 5.61 4.41
CA PRO A 107 -29.61 6.86 3.89
C PRO A 107 -29.15 7.86 4.96
N GLU A 108 -29.79 7.89 6.12
CA GLU A 108 -29.46 8.77 7.25
C GLU A 108 -28.20 8.33 8.00
N ASP A 109 -27.82 7.05 7.91
CA ASP A 109 -26.62 6.51 8.53
C ASP A 109 -25.36 7.12 7.93
N LEU A 110 -24.34 7.32 8.76
CA LEU A 110 -23.05 7.83 8.31
C LEU A 110 -22.15 6.68 7.86
N VAL A 111 -21.62 6.80 6.64
CA VAL A 111 -20.47 6.03 6.13
C VAL A 111 -19.22 6.90 6.22
N LEU A 112 -18.20 6.42 6.93
CA LEU A 112 -16.92 7.11 7.09
C LEU A 112 -15.81 6.30 6.42
N GLU A 113 -15.06 6.91 5.50
CA GLU A 113 -13.82 6.32 4.96
C GLU A 113 -12.60 7.08 5.48
N ILE A 114 -11.70 6.36 6.15
CA ILE A 114 -10.42 6.86 6.64
C ILE A 114 -9.34 6.50 5.62
N GLY A 115 -8.53 7.47 5.20
CA GLY A 115 -7.63 7.34 4.07
C GLY A 115 -8.38 7.29 2.73
N SER A 116 -9.41 8.15 2.58
CA SER A 116 -10.34 8.11 1.44
C SER A 116 -9.73 8.47 0.09
N ASN A 117 -8.49 8.98 0.06
CA ASN A 117 -7.77 9.35 -1.15
C ASN A 117 -8.61 10.31 -2.03
N ASP A 118 -8.77 9.98 -3.32
CA ASP A 118 -9.59 10.72 -4.28
C ASP A 118 -11.10 10.47 -4.18
N GLY A 119 -11.56 9.79 -3.11
CA GLY A 119 -12.96 9.52 -2.80
C GLY A 119 -13.61 8.44 -3.66
N ASP A 120 -12.85 7.71 -4.48
CA ASP A 120 -13.41 6.76 -5.45
C ASP A 120 -14.28 5.68 -4.79
N PHE A 121 -13.82 5.06 -3.71
CA PHE A 121 -14.59 3.98 -3.07
C PHE A 121 -15.85 4.51 -2.39
N VAL A 122 -15.71 5.46 -1.47
CA VAL A 122 -16.88 6.00 -0.75
C VAL A 122 -17.89 6.69 -1.69
N SER A 123 -17.47 7.14 -2.88
CA SER A 123 -18.41 7.69 -3.87
C SER A 123 -19.46 6.67 -4.35
N ALA A 124 -19.18 5.37 -4.29
CA ALA A 124 -20.18 4.34 -4.59
C ALA A 124 -21.36 4.36 -3.60
N PHE A 125 -21.13 4.73 -2.33
CA PHE A 125 -22.20 4.94 -1.36
C PHE A 125 -22.96 6.25 -1.64
N VAL A 126 -22.25 7.31 -2.04
CA VAL A 126 -22.86 8.59 -2.43
C VAL A 126 -23.82 8.42 -3.61
N GLU A 127 -23.42 7.67 -4.63
CA GLU A 127 -24.25 7.37 -5.80
C GLU A 127 -25.55 6.63 -5.44
N MET A 128 -25.55 5.88 -4.33
CA MET A 128 -26.72 5.18 -3.79
C MET A 128 -27.53 6.03 -2.80
N GLY A 129 -27.13 7.29 -2.57
CA GLY A 129 -27.85 8.25 -1.74
C GLY A 129 -27.51 8.21 -0.25
N PHE A 130 -26.43 7.54 0.16
CA PHE A 130 -26.00 7.48 1.56
C PHE A 130 -25.20 8.72 1.97
N ARG A 131 -25.32 9.09 3.25
CA ARG A 131 -24.52 10.15 3.85
C ARG A 131 -23.09 9.68 4.09
N CYS A 132 -22.13 10.31 3.41
CA CYS A 132 -20.73 9.89 3.41
C CYS A 132 -19.78 11.00 3.88
N LEU A 133 -18.68 10.60 4.50
CA LEU A 133 -17.56 11.46 4.89
C LEU A 133 -16.22 10.75 4.63
N GLY A 134 -15.29 11.44 4.00
CA GLY A 134 -13.90 11.01 3.86
C GLY A 134 -12.98 11.72 4.86
N VAL A 135 -11.88 11.08 5.22
CA VAL A 135 -10.76 11.69 5.94
C VAL A 135 -9.48 11.34 5.20
N ASP A 136 -8.75 12.35 4.72
CA ASP A 136 -7.45 12.14 4.06
C ASP A 136 -6.55 13.36 4.22
N PRO A 137 -5.27 13.21 4.62
CA PRO A 137 -4.37 14.34 4.84
C PRO A 137 -3.90 15.02 3.53
N ALA A 138 -4.05 14.38 2.37
CA ALA A 138 -3.56 14.85 1.08
C ALA A 138 -4.50 15.89 0.45
N LEU A 139 -4.20 17.17 0.66
CA LEU A 139 -5.00 18.30 0.16
C LEU A 139 -5.20 18.26 -1.36
N ASN A 140 -4.21 17.77 -2.12
CA ASN A 140 -4.27 17.69 -3.58
C ASN A 140 -5.30 16.68 -4.11
N LEU A 141 -5.83 15.79 -3.27
CA LEU A 141 -6.83 14.78 -3.67
C LEU A 141 -8.27 15.22 -3.38
N VAL A 142 -8.45 16.22 -2.51
CA VAL A 142 -9.77 16.71 -2.07
C VAL A 142 -10.63 17.16 -3.24
N GLU A 143 -10.07 17.91 -4.20
CA GLU A 143 -10.82 18.36 -5.37
C GLU A 143 -11.39 17.16 -6.18
N SER A 144 -10.69 16.03 -6.20
CA SER A 144 -11.16 14.83 -6.90
C SER A 144 -12.30 14.15 -6.13
N ALA A 145 -12.21 14.11 -4.80
CA ALA A 145 -13.26 13.59 -3.92
C ALA A 145 -14.53 14.45 -3.99
N GLU A 146 -14.40 15.78 -3.93
CA GLU A 146 -15.52 16.71 -4.01
C GLU A 146 -16.26 16.61 -5.36
N LYS A 147 -15.53 16.43 -6.46
CA LYS A 147 -16.13 16.18 -7.79
C LYS A 147 -16.98 14.92 -7.85
N ARG A 148 -16.75 13.96 -6.94
CA ARG A 148 -17.53 12.73 -6.78
C ARG A 148 -18.63 12.85 -5.72
N GLY A 149 -18.85 14.05 -5.17
CA GLY A 149 -19.84 14.30 -4.12
C GLY A 149 -19.40 13.84 -2.72
N VAL A 150 -18.12 13.53 -2.53
CA VAL A 150 -17.57 13.11 -1.24
C VAL A 150 -17.04 14.33 -0.51
N SER A 151 -17.61 14.63 0.66
CA SER A 151 -17.04 15.61 1.59
C SER A 151 -15.82 15.01 2.28
N THR A 152 -14.68 15.71 2.31
CA THR A 152 -13.43 15.19 2.86
C THR A 152 -12.84 16.14 3.91
N LEU A 153 -12.51 15.60 5.09
CA LEU A 153 -11.74 16.32 6.11
C LEU A 153 -10.24 16.13 5.84
N VAL A 154 -9.52 17.25 5.71
CA VAL A 154 -8.09 17.26 5.36
C VAL A 154 -7.21 17.12 6.60
N ASP A 155 -7.19 15.93 7.19
CA ASP A 155 -6.40 15.68 8.40
C ASP A 155 -5.98 14.21 8.53
N PHE A 156 -5.06 13.94 9.46
CA PHE A 156 -4.79 12.59 9.92
C PHE A 156 -5.89 12.12 10.87
N PHE A 157 -6.29 10.85 10.77
CA PHE A 157 -7.27 10.29 11.68
C PHE A 157 -6.64 9.90 13.02
N ASP A 158 -7.21 10.41 14.09
CA ASP A 158 -6.80 10.15 15.47
C ASP A 158 -8.01 10.17 16.41
N ARG A 159 -7.78 9.97 17.71
CA ARG A 159 -8.87 9.97 18.70
C ARG A 159 -9.63 11.28 18.77
N LYS A 160 -8.92 12.40 18.62
CA LYS A 160 -9.53 13.73 18.70
C LYS A 160 -10.48 13.92 17.52
N LEU A 161 -10.03 13.62 16.29
CA LEU A 161 -10.84 13.74 15.09
C LEU A 161 -12.03 12.78 15.11
N GLY A 162 -11.84 11.53 15.56
CA GLY A 162 -12.93 10.57 15.74
C GLY A 162 -14.05 11.11 16.64
N ARG A 163 -13.69 11.72 17.77
CA ARG A 163 -14.64 12.40 18.69
C ARG A 163 -15.33 13.59 18.04
N GLU A 164 -14.58 14.41 17.31
CA GLU A 164 -15.14 15.57 16.60
C GLU A 164 -16.15 15.16 15.53
N ILE A 165 -15.83 14.14 14.74
CA ILE A 165 -16.74 13.59 13.73
C ILE A 165 -18.01 13.07 14.41
N ALA A 166 -17.87 12.27 15.46
CA ALA A 166 -19.01 11.75 16.21
C ALA A 166 -19.92 12.87 16.75
N SER A 167 -19.34 13.97 17.24
CA SER A 167 -20.09 15.11 17.76
C SER A 167 -20.78 15.94 16.67
N LYS A 168 -20.16 16.09 15.49
CA LYS A 168 -20.66 16.98 14.42
C LYS A 168 -21.57 16.24 13.43
N HIS A 169 -21.25 14.99 13.14
CA HIS A 169 -21.90 14.17 12.12
C HIS A 169 -22.64 12.95 12.71
N GLY A 170 -22.50 12.68 14.01
CA GLY A 170 -23.04 11.46 14.61
C GLY A 170 -22.11 10.26 14.42
N LYS A 171 -22.50 9.12 15.01
CA LYS A 171 -21.76 7.86 14.89
C LYS A 171 -21.90 7.28 13.47
N ALA A 172 -20.83 6.67 12.99
CA ALA A 172 -20.79 5.98 11.72
C ALA A 172 -21.27 4.54 11.85
N LYS A 173 -22.22 4.14 11.00
CA LYS A 173 -22.73 2.77 10.91
C LYS A 173 -21.74 1.88 10.14
N VAL A 174 -21.00 2.47 9.21
CA VAL A 174 -19.89 1.84 8.49
C VAL A 174 -18.66 2.72 8.59
N VAL A 175 -17.56 2.17 9.08
CA VAL A 175 -16.22 2.78 9.00
C VAL A 175 -15.36 1.92 8.08
N ILE A 176 -14.65 2.55 7.14
CA ILE A 176 -13.78 1.88 6.16
C ILE A 176 -12.36 2.40 6.35
N ALA A 177 -11.39 1.48 6.30
CA ALA A 177 -9.97 1.80 6.32
C ALA A 177 -9.22 0.86 5.36
N ASN A 178 -9.25 1.16 4.07
CA ASN A 178 -8.59 0.35 3.03
C ASN A 178 -7.14 0.80 2.84
N PHE A 179 -6.19 -0.10 3.10
CA PHE A 179 -4.74 0.10 2.93
C PHE A 179 -4.15 1.32 3.64
N VAL A 180 -4.82 1.84 4.68
CA VAL A 180 -4.33 2.96 5.49
C VAL A 180 -3.81 2.52 6.86
N VAL A 181 -4.40 1.46 7.46
CA VAL A 181 -4.06 1.07 8.84
C VAL A 181 -2.61 0.60 8.96
N ALA A 182 -2.08 -0.05 7.92
CA ALA A 182 -0.67 -0.45 7.86
C ALA A 182 0.30 0.75 7.90
N ASN A 183 -0.17 1.94 7.54
CA ASN A 183 0.62 3.17 7.42
C ASN A 183 0.65 4.00 8.71
N VAL A 184 -0.13 3.60 9.71
CA VAL A 184 -0.28 4.31 10.97
C VAL A 184 0.76 3.82 11.97
N ASP A 185 1.44 4.78 12.60
CA ASP A 185 2.44 4.51 13.63
C ASP A 185 1.80 4.36 15.02
N ASP A 186 1.01 5.36 15.45
CA ASP A 186 0.23 5.33 16.68
C ASP A 186 -1.14 4.65 16.44
N LEU A 187 -1.12 3.32 16.41
CA LEU A 187 -2.31 2.52 16.18
C LEU A 187 -3.27 2.54 17.37
N ASP A 188 -2.79 2.77 18.59
CA ASP A 188 -3.64 2.89 19.77
C ASP A 188 -4.53 4.13 19.69
N ASP A 189 -3.96 5.29 19.31
CA ASP A 189 -4.72 6.53 19.13
C ASP A 189 -5.69 6.47 17.94
N PHE A 190 -5.26 5.83 16.84
CA PHE A 190 -6.13 5.56 15.69
C PHE A 190 -7.34 4.70 16.08
N MET A 191 -7.13 3.56 16.75
CA MET A 191 -8.22 2.68 17.15
C MET A 191 -9.12 3.32 18.21
N ALA A 192 -8.56 4.12 19.11
CA ALA A 192 -9.36 4.92 20.03
C ALA A 192 -10.27 5.91 19.27
N GLY A 193 -9.81 6.52 18.18
CA GLY A 193 -10.66 7.31 17.28
C GLY A 193 -11.76 6.51 16.61
N VAL A 194 -11.46 5.29 16.17
CA VAL A 194 -12.47 4.39 15.59
C VAL A 194 -13.55 4.06 16.62
N VAL A 195 -13.18 3.73 17.86
CA VAL A 195 -14.13 3.48 18.96
C VAL A 195 -15.01 4.71 19.24
N GLU A 196 -14.43 5.91 19.16
CA GLU A 196 -15.16 7.18 19.39
C GLU A 196 -16.14 7.52 18.26
N VAL A 197 -15.97 7.00 17.03
CA VAL A 197 -16.87 7.31 15.89
C VAL A 197 -17.77 6.16 15.46
N LEU A 198 -17.38 4.91 15.68
CA LEU A 198 -18.15 3.73 15.29
C LEU A 198 -19.42 3.57 16.15
N ALA A 199 -20.57 3.39 15.50
CA ALA A 199 -21.83 3.04 16.15
C ALA A 199 -21.73 1.66 16.81
N PHE A 200 -22.45 1.43 17.92
CA PHE A 200 -22.37 0.16 18.64
C PHE A 200 -22.82 -1.03 17.78
N ASP A 201 -23.80 -0.81 16.92
CA ASP A 201 -24.36 -1.73 15.93
C ASP A 201 -23.79 -1.48 14.51
N GLY A 202 -22.62 -0.84 14.43
CA GLY A 202 -21.90 -0.58 13.19
C GLY A 202 -20.74 -1.55 12.96
N VAL A 203 -20.16 -1.49 11.76
CA VAL A 203 -19.01 -2.31 11.35
C VAL A 203 -17.86 -1.43 10.88
N LEU A 204 -16.66 -1.74 11.37
CA LEU A 204 -15.39 -1.29 10.81
C LEU A 204 -14.91 -2.36 9.81
N THR A 205 -14.55 -1.95 8.60
CA THR A 205 -13.81 -2.79 7.66
C THR A 205 -12.39 -2.28 7.49
N ILE A 206 -11.41 -3.16 7.68
CA ILE A 206 -9.99 -2.89 7.42
C ILE A 206 -9.55 -3.81 6.29
N GLU A 207 -9.04 -3.25 5.20
CA GLU A 207 -8.33 -4.04 4.18
C GLU A 207 -6.85 -3.73 4.22
N THR A 208 -6.00 -4.75 4.21
CA THR A 208 -4.54 -4.60 4.27
C THR A 208 -3.87 -5.80 3.60
N ASN A 209 -2.60 -5.65 3.19
CA ASN A 209 -1.86 -6.77 2.63
C ASN A 209 -1.76 -7.93 3.63
N SER A 210 -1.90 -9.14 3.11
CA SER A 210 -1.78 -10.38 3.88
C SER A 210 -0.31 -10.70 4.08
N VAL A 211 0.20 -10.64 5.31
CA VAL A 211 1.61 -10.96 5.56
C VAL A 211 1.97 -12.40 5.17
N THR A 212 1.01 -13.32 5.30
CA THR A 212 1.14 -14.70 4.78
C THR A 212 1.39 -14.71 3.28
N ASP A 213 0.61 -13.95 2.51
CA ASP A 213 0.74 -13.90 1.05
C ASP A 213 2.00 -13.14 0.63
N ILE A 214 2.40 -12.09 1.35
CA ILE A 214 3.68 -11.38 1.12
C ILE A 214 4.85 -12.37 1.15
N VAL A 215 4.87 -13.25 2.16
CA VAL A 215 5.96 -14.20 2.35
C VAL A 215 5.84 -15.39 1.39
N SER A 216 4.64 -15.93 1.17
CA SER A 216 4.45 -17.13 0.33
C SER A 216 4.56 -16.83 -1.16
N GLU A 217 3.96 -15.73 -1.61
CA GLU A 217 3.91 -15.31 -3.02
C GLU A 217 4.99 -14.31 -3.40
N LEU A 218 5.87 -13.96 -2.44
CA LEU A 218 6.97 -13.01 -2.63
C LEU A 218 6.48 -11.61 -3.09
N LEU A 219 5.42 -11.07 -2.49
CA LEU A 219 4.82 -9.76 -2.86
C LEU A 219 5.66 -8.57 -2.36
N VAL A 220 6.92 -8.51 -2.76
CA VAL A 220 7.91 -7.55 -2.24
C VAL A 220 7.61 -6.09 -2.58
N GLU A 221 6.80 -5.83 -3.60
CA GLU A 221 6.34 -4.47 -3.92
C GLU A 221 5.51 -3.84 -2.80
N THR A 222 5.02 -4.65 -1.85
CA THR A 222 4.30 -4.21 -0.66
C THR A 222 5.23 -3.88 0.51
N LEU A 223 6.51 -4.27 0.43
CA LEU A 223 7.51 -3.95 1.44
C LEU A 223 8.06 -2.55 1.13
N VAL A 224 7.40 -1.53 1.66
CA VAL A 224 7.75 -0.10 1.48
C VAL A 224 7.85 0.60 2.85
N HIS A 225 8.52 1.75 2.91
CA HIS A 225 8.71 2.50 4.16
C HIS A 225 7.40 3.05 4.72
N GLU A 226 6.43 3.25 3.84
CA GLU A 226 5.08 3.73 4.14
C GLU A 226 4.25 2.66 4.89
N HIS A 227 4.50 1.37 4.65
CA HIS A 227 3.79 0.27 5.30
C HIS A 227 4.50 -0.12 6.61
N LEU A 228 4.19 0.60 7.68
CA LEU A 228 4.79 0.44 9.00
C LEU A 228 4.48 -0.90 9.69
N SER A 229 3.31 -1.48 9.41
CA SER A 229 2.84 -2.74 10.01
C SER A 229 2.37 -3.74 8.96
N TYR A 230 2.72 -5.02 9.17
CA TYR A 230 2.24 -6.16 8.40
C TYR A 230 1.54 -7.13 9.36
N PHE A 231 0.23 -6.98 9.43
CA PHE A 231 -0.58 -7.64 10.47
C PHE A 231 -0.71 -9.14 10.21
N SER A 232 -0.47 -9.93 11.25
CA SER A 232 -1.09 -11.26 11.37
C SER A 232 -2.47 -11.13 12.02
N VAL A 233 -3.40 -12.00 11.66
CA VAL A 233 -4.73 -12.13 12.25
C VAL A 233 -4.64 -12.47 13.73
N VAL A 234 -3.66 -13.29 14.14
CA VAL A 234 -3.36 -13.54 15.57
C VAL A 234 -3.07 -12.22 16.31
N ALA A 235 -2.15 -11.41 15.78
CA ALA A 235 -1.75 -10.15 16.41
C ALA A 235 -2.89 -9.13 16.40
N LEU A 236 -3.55 -8.97 15.25
CA LEU A 236 -4.66 -8.04 15.05
C LEU A 236 -5.84 -8.35 15.96
N THR A 237 -6.21 -9.63 16.12
CA THR A 237 -7.30 -10.02 17.04
C THR A 237 -6.99 -9.56 18.47
N SER A 238 -5.77 -9.85 18.94
CA SER A 238 -5.37 -9.53 20.32
C SER A 238 -5.27 -8.02 20.55
N PHE A 239 -4.88 -7.27 19.53
CA PHE A 239 -4.83 -5.82 19.56
C PHE A 239 -6.23 -5.21 19.64
N LEU A 240 -7.15 -5.64 18.78
CA LEU A 240 -8.54 -5.17 18.78
C LEU A 240 -9.26 -5.49 20.11
N ASP A 241 -9.01 -6.66 20.69
CA ASP A 241 -9.57 -7.09 21.97
C ASP A 241 -9.31 -6.06 23.10
N ARG A 242 -8.08 -5.53 23.16
CA ARG A 242 -7.67 -4.50 24.13
C ARG A 242 -8.39 -3.16 23.95
N HIS A 243 -8.86 -2.86 22.75
CA HIS A 243 -9.63 -1.65 22.43
C HIS A 243 -11.14 -1.84 22.61
N GLY A 244 -11.58 -2.99 23.15
CA GLY A 244 -13.00 -3.29 23.28
C GLY A 244 -13.67 -3.60 21.94
N LEU A 245 -12.88 -3.96 20.92
CA LEU A 245 -13.35 -4.38 19.61
C LEU A 245 -13.24 -5.91 19.46
N GLU A 246 -13.93 -6.44 18.47
CA GLU A 246 -13.96 -7.86 18.15
C GLU A 246 -13.90 -8.08 16.64
N LEU A 247 -12.86 -8.79 16.19
CA LEU A 247 -12.73 -9.27 14.82
C LEU A 247 -13.65 -10.46 14.63
N PHE A 248 -14.69 -10.31 13.81
CA PHE A 248 -15.69 -11.38 13.63
C PHE A 248 -15.62 -12.06 12.26
N ASP A 249 -15.00 -11.45 11.26
CA ASP A 249 -14.84 -12.05 9.94
C ASP A 249 -13.51 -11.64 9.27
N VAL A 250 -12.90 -12.58 8.55
CA VAL A 250 -11.68 -12.36 7.75
C VAL A 250 -11.87 -12.97 6.36
N GLN A 251 -11.75 -12.15 5.33
CA GLN A 251 -11.85 -12.57 3.93
C GLN A 251 -10.51 -12.37 3.23
N ARG A 252 -10.05 -13.36 2.46
CA ARG A 252 -8.91 -13.16 1.55
C ARG A 252 -9.39 -12.42 0.31
N MET A 253 -8.64 -11.39 -0.07
CA MET A 253 -8.93 -10.52 -1.20
C MET A 253 -7.80 -10.61 -2.24
N PRO A 254 -8.11 -10.64 -3.54
CA PRO A 254 -7.10 -10.63 -4.60
C PRO A 254 -6.44 -9.25 -4.80
N SER A 255 -6.92 -8.21 -4.10
CA SER A 255 -6.40 -6.86 -4.19
C SER A 255 -4.91 -6.82 -3.83
N LYS A 256 -4.15 -6.06 -4.63
CA LYS A 256 -2.68 -5.93 -4.51
C LYS A 256 -1.95 -7.28 -4.40
N GLY A 257 -2.48 -8.35 -4.99
CA GLY A 257 -1.86 -9.67 -5.12
C GLY A 257 -2.08 -10.62 -3.95
N GLY A 258 -2.66 -10.13 -2.86
CA GLY A 258 -2.85 -10.90 -1.65
C GLY A 258 -3.10 -9.98 -0.47
N SER A 259 -4.37 -9.87 -0.09
CA SER A 259 -4.81 -9.02 1.01
C SER A 259 -5.81 -9.75 1.88
N ILE A 260 -6.02 -9.22 3.07
CA ILE A 260 -7.12 -9.60 3.95
C ILE A 260 -8.04 -8.42 4.16
N ARG A 261 -9.34 -8.68 4.16
CA ARG A 261 -10.37 -7.76 4.64
C ARG A 261 -10.92 -8.29 5.94
N CYS A 262 -10.83 -7.48 6.98
CA CYS A 262 -11.24 -7.78 8.33
C CYS A 262 -12.50 -6.99 8.66
N SER A 263 -13.54 -7.67 9.11
CA SER A 263 -14.78 -7.02 9.61
C SER A 263 -14.78 -7.05 11.14
N ILE A 264 -14.93 -5.87 11.72
CA ILE A 264 -14.72 -5.60 13.14
C ILE A 264 -15.94 -4.88 13.71
N GLN A 265 -16.29 -5.21 14.94
CA GLN A 265 -17.38 -4.56 15.67
C GLN A 265 -16.93 -4.18 17.08
N HIS A 266 -17.78 -3.46 17.82
CA HIS A 266 -17.66 -3.39 19.28
C HIS A 266 -17.85 -4.77 19.91
N ARG A 267 -17.10 -5.06 20.97
CA ARG A 267 -17.23 -6.32 21.71
C ARG A 267 -18.66 -6.51 22.22
N GLY A 268 -19.22 -7.69 21.96
CA GLY A 268 -20.58 -8.03 22.38
C GLY A 268 -21.69 -7.36 21.56
N ALA A 269 -21.36 -6.77 20.41
CA ALA A 269 -22.34 -6.34 19.43
C ALA A 269 -22.95 -7.53 18.65
N MET A 270 -23.61 -7.26 17.54
CA MET A 270 -24.55 -8.19 16.90
C MET A 270 -23.92 -9.44 16.27
N PHE A 271 -22.69 -9.36 15.75
CA PHE A 271 -22.07 -10.45 15.01
C PHE A 271 -21.36 -11.43 15.95
N LYS A 272 -21.47 -12.73 15.66
CA LYS A 272 -20.64 -13.74 16.31
C LYS A 272 -19.34 -13.91 15.55
N VAL A 273 -18.25 -14.18 16.26
CA VAL A 273 -16.97 -14.53 15.64
C VAL A 273 -17.16 -15.75 14.74
N GLY A 274 -16.93 -15.56 13.45
CA GLY A 274 -17.08 -16.57 12.41
C GLY A 274 -15.87 -17.51 12.33
N GLN A 275 -16.11 -18.67 11.69
CA GLN A 275 -15.08 -19.68 11.44
C GLN A 275 -13.91 -19.15 10.60
N SER A 276 -14.15 -18.13 9.76
CA SER A 276 -13.14 -17.47 8.93
C SER A 276 -11.97 -16.90 9.75
N VAL A 277 -12.23 -16.42 10.97
CA VAL A 277 -11.19 -15.90 11.87
C VAL A 277 -10.27 -17.02 12.35
N SER A 278 -10.81 -18.17 12.76
CA SER A 278 -10.01 -19.32 13.17
C SER A 278 -9.27 -19.97 12.00
N ASP A 279 -9.89 -20.03 10.83
CA ASP A 279 -9.28 -20.59 9.62
C ASP A 279 -8.08 -19.74 9.18
N ALA A 280 -8.20 -18.41 9.23
CA ALA A 280 -7.10 -17.50 8.91
C ALA A 280 -5.92 -17.67 9.88
N LYS A 281 -6.18 -17.79 11.19
CA LYS A 281 -5.13 -18.08 12.19
C LYS A 281 -4.46 -19.44 11.96
N ALA A 282 -5.25 -20.46 11.62
CA ALA A 282 -4.72 -21.78 11.31
C ALA A 282 -3.84 -21.76 10.05
N LEU A 283 -4.20 -20.96 9.04
CA LEU A 283 -3.38 -20.74 7.85
C LEU A 283 -2.04 -20.07 8.19
N GLU A 284 -2.04 -19.06 9.05
CA GLU A 284 -0.80 -18.42 9.52
C GLU A 284 0.15 -19.41 10.17
N HIS A 285 -0.36 -20.27 11.07
CA HIS A 285 0.45 -21.30 11.71
C HIS A 285 0.95 -22.36 10.73
N SER A 286 0.06 -22.90 9.88
CA SER A 286 0.40 -24.00 8.96
C SER A 286 1.29 -23.57 7.80
N SER A 287 1.26 -22.29 7.41
CA SER A 287 2.19 -21.72 6.41
C SER A 287 3.63 -21.60 6.91
N GLY A 288 3.84 -21.69 8.22
CA GLY A 288 5.15 -21.44 8.85
C GLY A 288 5.49 -19.95 8.92
N LEU A 289 4.54 -19.02 8.76
CA LEU A 289 4.75 -17.57 8.79
C LEU A 289 5.60 -17.10 9.99
N PHE A 290 5.40 -17.72 11.15
CA PHE A 290 6.07 -17.39 12.41
C PHE A 290 7.43 -18.11 12.59
N LEU A 291 7.96 -18.75 11.55
CA LEU A 291 9.30 -19.33 11.54
C LEU A 291 10.25 -18.37 10.81
N SER A 292 11.44 -18.16 11.37
CA SER A 292 12.50 -17.35 10.74
C SER A 292 12.90 -17.89 9.35
N SER A 293 12.78 -19.20 9.13
CA SER A 293 13.06 -19.85 7.84
C SER A 293 12.15 -19.40 6.70
N SER A 294 10.92 -18.95 6.99
CA SER A 294 9.96 -18.52 5.97
C SER A 294 10.42 -17.24 5.26
N TRP A 295 11.06 -16.33 5.99
CA TRP A 295 11.60 -15.07 5.46
C TRP A 295 12.96 -15.26 4.77
N GLY A 296 13.70 -16.33 5.09
CA GLY A 296 14.96 -16.68 4.44
C GLY A 296 14.83 -16.93 2.93
N LYS A 297 13.68 -17.42 2.47
CA LYS A 297 13.37 -17.56 1.03
C LYS A 297 13.37 -16.21 0.32
N LEU A 298 12.78 -15.19 0.95
CA LEU A 298 12.69 -13.84 0.40
C LEU A 298 14.07 -13.20 0.27
N SER A 299 14.90 -13.31 1.33
CA SER A 299 16.29 -12.86 1.30
C SER A 299 17.09 -13.50 0.16
N SER A 300 16.92 -14.81 -0.03
CA SER A 300 17.58 -15.57 -1.09
C SER A 300 17.08 -15.14 -2.49
N ALA A 301 15.78 -14.91 -2.64
CA ALA A 301 15.17 -14.42 -3.87
C ALA A 301 15.73 -13.05 -4.25
N PHE A 302 15.86 -12.11 -3.30
CA PHE A 302 16.48 -10.81 -3.55
C PHE A 302 17.92 -10.93 -4.04
N ALA A 303 18.74 -11.75 -3.39
CA ALA A 303 20.14 -11.94 -3.77
C ALA A 303 20.26 -12.46 -5.22
N HIS A 304 19.44 -13.45 -5.58
CA HIS A 304 19.43 -14.02 -6.92
C HIS A 304 18.85 -13.05 -7.98
N ALA A 305 17.73 -12.42 -7.68
CA ALA A 305 17.09 -11.44 -8.56
C ALA A 305 18.03 -10.27 -8.87
N ARG A 306 18.72 -9.74 -7.84
CA ARG A 306 19.69 -8.67 -7.99
C ARG A 306 20.83 -9.05 -8.94
N PHE A 307 21.45 -10.21 -8.71
CA PHE A 307 22.53 -10.68 -9.57
C PHE A 307 22.08 -10.78 -11.04
N SER A 308 20.92 -11.40 -11.27
CA SER A 308 20.33 -11.56 -12.60
C SER A 308 19.97 -10.22 -13.23
N ALA A 309 19.44 -9.27 -12.45
CA ALA A 309 19.03 -7.95 -12.92
C ALA A 309 20.21 -7.08 -13.35
N ILE A 310 21.27 -7.02 -12.55
CA ILE A 310 22.50 -6.30 -12.89
C ILE A 310 23.11 -6.88 -14.17
N LYS A 311 23.26 -8.21 -14.25
CA LYS A 311 23.82 -8.87 -15.44
C LYS A 311 22.99 -8.63 -16.70
N PHE A 312 21.67 -8.58 -16.56
CA PHE A 312 20.79 -8.24 -17.67
C PHE A 312 20.97 -6.78 -18.11
N CYS A 313 21.00 -5.84 -17.16
CA CYS A 313 21.16 -4.42 -17.45
C CYS A 313 22.54 -4.10 -18.08
N GLU A 314 23.62 -4.71 -17.59
CA GLU A 314 24.96 -4.60 -18.19
C GLU A 314 24.96 -5.01 -19.67
N ARG A 315 24.32 -6.13 -20.01
CA ARG A 315 24.22 -6.61 -21.41
C ARG A 315 23.33 -5.73 -22.29
N LYS A 316 22.35 -5.08 -21.68
CA LYS A 316 21.32 -4.27 -22.37
C LYS A 316 21.58 -2.76 -22.30
N PHE A 317 22.72 -2.33 -21.74
CA PHE A 317 23.00 -0.92 -21.53
C PHE A 317 22.97 -0.10 -22.82
N ALA A 318 23.57 -0.63 -23.90
CA ALA A 318 23.57 0.02 -25.22
C ALA A 318 22.17 0.10 -25.86
N ASP A 319 21.24 -0.76 -25.46
CA ASP A 319 19.86 -0.80 -26.00
C ASP A 319 19.01 0.36 -25.47
N GLY A 320 19.44 1.03 -24.39
CA GLY A 320 18.63 2.00 -23.66
C GLY A 320 17.53 1.31 -22.85
N ILE A 321 17.64 1.40 -21.53
CA ILE A 321 16.74 0.72 -20.59
C ILE A 321 15.82 1.75 -19.94
N VAL A 322 14.53 1.47 -19.92
CA VAL A 322 13.51 2.25 -19.20
C VAL A 322 12.73 1.35 -18.25
N GLY A 323 12.12 1.94 -17.23
CA GLY A 323 11.24 1.24 -16.29
C GLY A 323 9.77 1.52 -16.57
N TYR A 324 8.87 0.59 -16.29
CA TYR A 324 7.43 0.80 -16.33
C TYR A 324 6.84 0.68 -14.93
N GLY A 325 6.27 1.77 -14.42
CA GLY A 325 5.69 1.92 -13.09
C GLY A 325 6.52 2.85 -12.19
N THR A 326 5.83 3.74 -11.48
CA THR A 326 6.43 4.70 -10.53
C THR A 326 5.92 4.55 -9.09
N SER A 327 5.31 3.41 -8.74
CA SER A 327 4.84 3.17 -7.37
C SER A 327 6.00 3.15 -6.37
N ASP A 328 5.65 3.31 -5.10
CA ASP A 328 6.51 2.99 -3.95
C ASP A 328 7.25 1.64 -4.10
N GLY A 329 6.52 0.57 -4.50
CA GLY A 329 7.12 -0.73 -4.80
C GLY A 329 8.12 -0.72 -5.96
N ALA A 330 7.96 0.17 -6.95
CA ALA A 330 8.94 0.34 -8.03
C ALA A 330 10.26 0.91 -7.51
N THR A 331 10.20 1.90 -6.60
CA THR A 331 11.38 2.41 -5.89
C THR A 331 12.08 1.26 -5.15
N ILE A 332 11.34 0.41 -4.44
CA ILE A 332 11.91 -0.76 -3.77
C ILE A 332 12.65 -1.68 -4.75
N PHE A 333 12.04 -2.05 -5.88
CA PHE A 333 12.73 -2.85 -6.89
C PHE A 333 14.02 -2.20 -7.39
N ILE A 334 13.99 -0.91 -7.71
CA ILE A 334 15.15 -0.18 -8.24
C ILE A 334 16.34 -0.26 -7.27
N TYR A 335 16.10 -0.05 -5.98
CA TYR A 335 17.14 -0.04 -4.95
C TYR A 335 17.59 -1.43 -4.52
N GLN A 336 16.65 -2.38 -4.37
CA GLN A 336 16.99 -3.76 -3.98
C GLN A 336 17.74 -4.49 -5.10
N LEU A 337 17.35 -4.28 -6.36
CA LEU A 337 18.00 -4.88 -7.52
C LEU A 337 19.27 -4.11 -7.94
N GLY A 338 19.47 -2.88 -7.45
CA GLY A 338 20.67 -2.08 -7.73
C GLY A 338 20.79 -1.68 -9.20
N ILE A 339 19.66 -1.34 -9.82
CA ILE A 339 19.56 -1.09 -11.28
C ILE A 339 19.26 0.36 -11.65
N GLY A 340 19.16 1.28 -10.67
CA GLY A 340 18.77 2.66 -10.90
C GLY A 340 19.64 3.41 -11.91
N GLU A 341 20.96 3.23 -11.87
CA GLU A 341 21.91 3.90 -12.78
C GLU A 341 21.77 3.48 -14.25
N TYR A 342 21.11 2.35 -14.52
CA TYR A 342 20.89 1.85 -15.87
C TYR A 342 19.64 2.45 -16.54
N LEU A 343 18.75 3.06 -15.76
CA LEU A 343 17.43 3.51 -16.21
C LEU A 343 17.52 4.94 -16.78
N LYS A 344 17.08 5.11 -18.03
CA LYS A 344 16.98 6.42 -18.68
C LYS A 344 15.73 7.20 -18.29
N ALA A 345 14.64 6.49 -18.03
CA ALA A 345 13.35 7.05 -17.66
C ALA A 345 12.47 6.00 -16.96
N LEU A 346 11.48 6.45 -16.22
CA LEU A 346 10.37 5.64 -15.72
C LEU A 346 9.07 6.05 -16.43
N ILE A 347 8.27 5.07 -16.81
CA ILE A 347 7.01 5.27 -17.51
C ILE A 347 5.87 5.18 -16.50
N ASP A 348 4.96 6.15 -16.52
CA ASP A 348 3.70 6.06 -15.80
C ASP A 348 2.51 6.47 -16.67
N ASP A 349 1.41 5.73 -16.50
CA ASP A 349 0.15 5.99 -17.21
C ASP A 349 -0.59 7.18 -16.59
N ASP A 350 -0.33 7.52 -15.31
CA ASP A 350 -0.92 8.68 -14.65
C ASP A 350 -0.18 9.97 -15.06
N PRO A 351 -0.84 10.94 -15.70
CA PRO A 351 -0.24 12.24 -16.04
C PRO A 351 0.34 13.00 -14.83
N TYR A 352 -0.18 12.80 -13.62
CA TYR A 352 0.34 13.45 -12.40
C TYR A 352 1.67 12.86 -11.95
N ARG A 353 2.05 11.70 -12.48
CA ARG A 353 3.34 11.05 -12.25
C ARG A 353 4.37 11.39 -13.31
N GLN A 354 4.03 12.14 -14.35
CA GLN A 354 4.93 12.50 -15.45
C GLN A 354 5.59 13.85 -15.20
N ASN A 355 6.74 14.10 -15.81
CA ASN A 355 7.56 15.31 -15.63
C ASN A 355 8.08 15.51 -14.18
N LEU A 356 8.32 14.41 -13.49
CA LEU A 356 8.94 14.35 -12.17
C LEU A 356 10.27 13.60 -12.24
N GLU A 357 11.00 13.56 -11.12
CA GLU A 357 12.23 12.83 -10.93
C GLU A 357 12.08 11.85 -9.75
N SER A 358 12.55 10.62 -9.95
CA SER A 358 12.50 9.57 -8.93
C SER A 358 13.41 9.89 -7.74
N PRO A 359 13.02 9.52 -6.51
CA PRO A 359 13.80 9.81 -5.34
C PRO A 359 15.17 9.09 -5.38
N GLY A 360 16.23 9.86 -5.11
CA GLY A 360 17.63 9.48 -5.01
C GLY A 360 18.36 9.24 -6.35
N PHE A 361 17.80 8.50 -7.30
CA PHE A 361 18.44 8.37 -8.63
C PHE A 361 18.13 9.54 -9.56
N GLY A 362 17.06 10.30 -9.33
CA GLY A 362 16.65 11.41 -10.18
C GLY A 362 16.29 10.96 -11.59
N ILE A 363 15.64 9.79 -11.73
CA ILE A 363 15.25 9.24 -13.04
C ILE A 363 13.99 9.99 -13.49
N PRO A 364 13.97 10.60 -14.69
CA PRO A 364 12.81 11.34 -15.15
C PRO A 364 11.63 10.41 -15.41
N THR A 365 10.42 10.88 -15.09
CA THR A 365 9.18 10.17 -15.36
C THR A 365 8.49 10.72 -16.61
N VAL A 366 8.02 9.83 -17.48
CA VAL A 366 7.48 10.16 -18.82
C VAL A 366 6.24 9.36 -19.15
N SER A 367 5.51 9.78 -20.17
CA SER A 367 4.43 8.99 -20.77
C SER A 367 4.97 7.85 -21.64
N ARG A 368 4.16 6.80 -21.85
CA ARG A 368 4.51 5.71 -22.78
C ARG A 368 4.60 6.20 -24.23
N GLU A 369 3.78 7.17 -24.61
CA GLU A 369 3.79 7.80 -25.94
C GLU A 369 5.11 8.52 -26.20
N GLU A 370 5.59 9.30 -25.24
CA GLU A 370 6.82 10.07 -25.38
C GLU A 370 8.04 9.17 -25.63
N ILE A 371 8.13 8.04 -24.92
CA ILE A 371 9.30 7.17 -24.95
C ILE A 371 9.26 6.12 -26.07
N PHE A 372 8.07 5.59 -26.42
CA PHE A 372 7.96 4.52 -27.41
C PHE A 372 7.70 4.99 -28.85
N THR A 373 7.35 6.25 -29.07
CA THR A 373 7.20 6.81 -30.43
C THR A 373 8.54 6.87 -31.18
N ASP A 374 9.66 6.87 -30.46
CA ASP A 374 11.01 6.74 -31.02
C ASP A 374 11.75 5.57 -30.35
N PRO A 375 11.62 4.34 -30.88
CA PRO A 375 12.25 3.13 -30.31
C PRO A 375 13.77 3.19 -30.23
N LEU A 376 14.41 4.13 -30.95
CA LEU A 376 15.85 4.36 -30.83
C LEU A 376 16.23 4.93 -29.44
N LYS A 377 15.26 5.49 -28.70
CA LYS A 377 15.47 6.02 -27.34
C LYS A 377 15.54 4.90 -26.28
N ALA A 378 14.73 3.85 -26.42
CA ALA A 378 14.69 2.71 -25.50
C ALA A 378 14.22 1.41 -26.19
N LYS A 379 15.11 0.43 -26.29
CA LYS A 379 14.78 -0.90 -26.83
C LYS A 379 14.51 -1.95 -25.75
N THR A 380 14.68 -1.62 -24.47
CA THR A 380 14.42 -2.51 -23.34
C THR A 380 13.56 -1.81 -22.29
N CYS A 381 12.47 -2.45 -21.87
CA CYS A 381 11.54 -1.98 -20.86
C CYS A 381 11.44 -2.98 -19.69
N LEU A 382 11.84 -2.56 -18.50
CA LEU A 382 11.73 -3.32 -17.26
C LEU A 382 10.40 -3.02 -16.57
N ILE A 383 9.59 -4.03 -16.29
CA ILE A 383 8.28 -3.87 -15.65
C ILE A 383 8.45 -3.96 -14.13
N PHE A 384 8.16 -2.86 -13.43
CA PHE A 384 8.19 -2.74 -11.97
C PHE A 384 6.84 -2.96 -11.30
N ALA A 385 5.81 -3.32 -12.09
CA ALA A 385 4.50 -3.74 -11.59
C ALA A 385 4.21 -5.19 -12.00
N PRO A 386 4.78 -6.20 -11.27
CA PRO A 386 4.70 -7.62 -11.66
C PRO A 386 3.28 -8.13 -11.86
N GLN A 387 2.33 -7.60 -11.10
CA GLN A 387 0.92 -8.01 -11.17
C GLN A 387 0.20 -7.51 -12.42
N TYR A 388 0.71 -6.46 -13.06
CA TYR A 388 0.08 -5.86 -14.23
C TYR A 388 0.83 -6.17 -15.53
N VAL A 389 1.79 -7.11 -15.52
CA VAL A 389 2.60 -7.46 -16.69
C VAL A 389 1.75 -7.69 -17.93
N LYS A 390 0.74 -8.56 -17.87
CA LYS A 390 -0.13 -8.83 -19.05
C LYS A 390 -0.80 -7.55 -19.56
N LYS A 391 -1.41 -6.76 -18.66
CA LYS A 391 -2.10 -5.51 -19.00
C LYS A 391 -1.13 -4.48 -19.61
N ILE A 392 0.09 -4.39 -19.07
CA ILE A 392 1.14 -3.50 -19.58
C ILE A 392 1.56 -3.92 -20.99
N ILE A 393 1.80 -5.21 -21.23
CA ILE A 393 2.16 -5.71 -22.56
C ILE A 393 1.05 -5.46 -23.57
N ASP A 394 -0.20 -5.81 -23.23
CA ASP A 394 -1.36 -5.65 -24.12
C ASP A 394 -1.53 -4.17 -24.53
N LYS A 395 -1.37 -3.23 -23.59
CA LYS A 395 -1.42 -1.78 -23.86
C LYS A 395 -0.27 -1.27 -24.74
N ASN A 396 0.87 -1.97 -24.75
CA ASN A 396 2.09 -1.55 -25.42
C ASN A 396 2.46 -2.47 -26.59
N ALA A 397 1.46 -3.12 -27.21
CA ALA A 397 1.65 -4.04 -28.33
C ALA A 397 2.42 -3.39 -29.50
N SER A 398 2.09 -2.14 -29.86
CA SER A 398 2.80 -1.43 -30.94
C SER A 398 4.29 -1.19 -30.65
N ALA A 399 4.66 -0.90 -29.40
CA ALA A 399 6.06 -0.76 -29.00
C ALA A 399 6.79 -2.10 -29.08
N ARG A 400 6.15 -3.18 -28.61
CA ARG A 400 6.66 -4.54 -28.72
C ARG A 400 6.88 -4.95 -30.18
N ASP A 401 5.90 -4.69 -31.04
CA ASP A 401 5.94 -5.03 -32.47
C ASP A 401 7.00 -4.20 -33.22
N SER A 402 7.35 -3.02 -32.68
CA SER A 402 8.45 -2.18 -33.16
C SER A 402 9.83 -2.58 -32.60
N GLY A 403 9.91 -3.70 -31.87
CA GLY A 403 11.16 -4.29 -31.39
C GLY A 403 11.56 -3.93 -29.96
N VAL A 404 10.69 -3.27 -29.17
CA VAL A 404 10.94 -3.06 -27.74
C VAL A 404 10.80 -4.38 -26.99
N VAL A 405 11.84 -4.76 -26.26
CA VAL A 405 11.87 -5.96 -25.43
C VAL A 405 11.35 -5.62 -24.04
N PHE A 406 10.34 -6.36 -23.57
CA PHE A 406 9.83 -6.22 -22.22
C PHE A 406 10.35 -7.34 -21.32
N ALA A 407 10.66 -7.00 -20.06
CA ALA A 407 11.04 -7.98 -19.05
C ALA A 407 10.40 -7.64 -17.70
N LYS A 408 9.79 -8.61 -17.04
CA LYS A 408 9.46 -8.45 -15.61
C LYS A 408 10.72 -8.65 -14.79
N VAL A 409 10.87 -7.91 -13.70
CA VAL A 409 12.10 -7.95 -12.87
C VAL A 409 12.02 -8.93 -11.69
N TRP A 410 10.82 -9.41 -11.36
CA TRP A 410 10.56 -10.18 -10.14
C TRP A 410 9.73 -11.44 -10.41
N PRO A 411 10.00 -12.58 -9.71
CA PRO A 411 11.11 -12.83 -8.79
C PRO A 411 12.46 -13.02 -9.47
N ASN A 412 12.45 -13.06 -10.80
CA ASN A 412 13.63 -13.13 -11.65
C ASN A 412 13.40 -12.27 -12.88
N ILE A 413 14.47 -11.79 -13.49
CA ILE A 413 14.38 -11.16 -14.80
C ILE A 413 13.91 -12.22 -15.80
N GLN A 414 12.74 -11.99 -16.36
CA GLN A 414 12.15 -12.84 -17.38
C GLN A 414 11.68 -11.98 -18.55
N LEU A 415 12.24 -12.26 -19.72
CA LEU A 415 11.76 -11.71 -20.99
C LEU A 415 10.33 -12.15 -21.23
N ILE A 416 9.46 -11.21 -21.55
CA ILE A 416 8.08 -11.50 -21.92
C ILE A 416 8.05 -11.70 -23.44
N LEU A 417 8.03 -12.97 -23.83
CA LEU A 417 7.84 -13.36 -25.22
C LEU A 417 6.34 -13.28 -25.54
N GLY A 418 6.01 -12.69 -26.68
CA GLY A 418 4.63 -12.47 -27.14
C GLY A 418 3.88 -13.76 -27.40
#